data_AF-A0A7V7FN21-F1
#
_entry.id   AF-A0A7V7FN21-F1
#
_cell.length_a   1.000
_cell.length_b   1.000
_cell.length_c   1.000
_cell.angle_alpha   90.00
_cell.angle_beta   90.00
_cell.angle_gamma   90.00
#
_symmetry.space_group_name_H-M   'P 1'
#
loop_
_entity.id
_entity.type
_entity.pdbx_description
1 polymer ?
#
loop_
_entity_poly.entity_id
_entity_poly.type
_entity_poly.pdbx_seq_one_letter_code
_entity_poly.pdbx_strand_id
1 'polypeptide(L)'
;MKAMKPSVAISIVLGLAAVTALIAWQGFIVIGEAVLSVGSGVFLVVGFHLVPIALAAFAWRGLFQGGAPAGIWFFFLARWVREGVNTLLPVAQVGGDIVGARLLIQRGGATNTVSASAVVDKTLDVFSQFFIAFAGVTLLFDGDNREWLSGMIVGLLIMLPLLIGFLL
;
A
#
# COMPACT_ATOMS: atom_id res chain seq x y z
N MET A 1 1.97 -25.67 14.67
CA MET A 1 2.59 -24.69 13.75
C MET A 1 2.77 -25.36 12.39
N LYS A 2 2.22 -24.79 11.31
CA LYS A 2 2.32 -25.38 9.96
C LYS A 2 3.68 -24.98 9.36
N ALA A 3 4.44 -25.94 8.86
CA ALA A 3 5.75 -25.67 8.25
C ALA A 3 5.63 -24.70 7.07
N MET A 4 6.58 -23.75 6.95
CA MET A 4 6.62 -22.81 5.84
C MET A 4 6.80 -23.56 4.52
N LYS A 5 6.06 -23.12 3.48
CA LYS A 5 6.22 -23.67 2.13
C LYS A 5 7.62 -23.30 1.61
N PRO A 6 8.32 -24.21 0.92
CA PRO A 6 9.68 -23.98 0.43
C PRO A 6 9.78 -22.80 -0.54
N SER A 7 8.72 -22.54 -1.33
CA SER A 7 8.67 -21.38 -2.23
C SER A 7 8.77 -20.04 -1.48
N VAL A 8 8.11 -19.92 -0.34
CA VAL A 8 8.15 -18.70 0.50
C VAL A 8 9.54 -18.49 1.08
N ALA A 9 10.18 -19.57 1.55
CA ALA A 9 11.54 -19.50 2.06
C ALA A 9 12.53 -19.07 0.96
N ILE A 10 12.41 -19.64 -0.24
CA ILE A 10 13.26 -19.28 -1.39
C ILE A 10 13.07 -17.80 -1.76
N SER A 11 11.83 -17.31 -1.86
CA SER A 11 11.57 -15.90 -2.18
C SER A 11 12.15 -14.95 -1.14
N ILE A 12 12.07 -15.27 0.16
CA ILE A 12 12.67 -14.46 1.23
C ILE A 12 14.19 -14.44 1.09
N VAL A 13 14.83 -15.60 0.88
CA VAL A 13 16.29 -15.69 0.76
C VAL A 13 16.78 -14.93 -0.48
N LEU A 14 16.11 -15.10 -1.62
CA LEU A 14 16.47 -14.38 -2.85
C LEU A 14 16.28 -12.88 -2.70
N GLY A 15 15.17 -12.43 -2.11
CA GLY A 15 14.92 -11.01 -1.85
C GLY A 15 15.98 -10.41 -0.92
N LEU A 16 16.29 -11.10 0.19
CA LEU A 16 17.29 -10.64 1.15
C LEU A 16 18.69 -10.61 0.52
N ALA A 17 19.05 -11.62 -0.27
CA ALA A 17 20.32 -11.66 -0.99
C ALA A 17 20.42 -10.53 -2.03
N ALA A 18 19.36 -10.28 -2.80
CA ALA A 18 19.32 -9.20 -3.78
C ALA A 18 19.46 -7.83 -3.12
N VAL A 19 18.71 -7.56 -2.05
CA VAL A 19 18.81 -6.30 -1.30
C VAL A 19 20.21 -6.13 -0.70
N THR A 20 20.76 -7.19 -0.09
CA THR A 20 22.11 -7.14 0.49
C THR A 20 23.18 -6.88 -0.57
N ALA A 21 23.05 -7.52 -1.74
CA ALA A 21 23.97 -7.31 -2.87
C ALA A 21 23.89 -5.87 -3.41
N LEU A 22 22.67 -5.31 -3.52
CA LEU A 22 22.48 -3.91 -3.92
C LEU A 22 23.09 -2.94 -2.91
N ILE A 23 22.90 -3.18 -1.61
CA ILE A 23 23.50 -2.37 -0.54
C ILE A 23 25.03 -2.47 -0.58
N ALA A 24 25.57 -3.68 -0.79
CA ALA A 24 27.00 -3.90 -0.92
C ALA A 24 27.58 -3.18 -2.15
N TRP A 25 26.86 -3.23 -3.28
CA TRP A 25 27.26 -2.58 -4.52
C TRP A 25 27.25 -1.05 -4.41
N GLN A 26 26.25 -0.49 -3.72
CA GLN A 26 26.17 0.95 -3.46
C GLN A 26 27.11 1.43 -2.34
N GLY A 27 27.48 0.52 -1.42
CA GLY A 27 28.36 0.77 -0.28
C GLY A 27 27.63 0.85 1.06
N PHE A 28 27.91 -0.10 1.95
CA PHE A 28 27.27 -0.18 3.28
C PHE A 28 27.45 1.09 4.13
N ILE A 29 28.65 1.69 4.11
CA ILE A 29 28.95 2.89 4.88
C ILE A 29 28.13 4.08 4.36
N VAL A 30 28.09 4.27 3.04
CA VAL A 30 27.34 5.35 2.40
C VAL A 30 25.85 5.26 2.73
N ILE A 31 25.28 4.06 2.65
CA ILE A 31 23.88 3.83 3.01
C ILE A 31 23.66 4.04 4.52
N GLY A 32 24.58 3.57 5.36
CA GLY A 32 24.51 3.75 6.81
C GLY A 32 24.52 5.23 7.21
N GLU A 33 25.42 6.02 6.64
CA GLU A 33 25.50 7.46 6.85
C GLU A 33 24.26 8.20 6.34
N ALA A 34 23.74 7.81 5.17
CA ALA A 34 22.50 8.37 4.63
C ALA A 34 21.31 8.09 5.56
N VAL A 35 21.18 6.87 6.09
CA VAL A 35 20.11 6.52 7.05
C VAL A 35 20.26 7.31 8.34
N LEU A 36 21.48 7.43 8.87
CA LEU A 36 21.75 8.21 10.08
C LEU A 36 21.49 9.71 9.88
N SER A 37 21.70 10.24 8.66
CA SER A 37 21.45 11.64 8.33
C SER A 37 19.99 12.06 8.49
N VAL A 38 19.04 11.12 8.38
CA VAL A 38 17.60 11.39 8.60
C VAL A 38 17.32 11.72 10.08
N GLY A 39 18.14 11.19 10.99
CA GLY A 39 18.04 11.43 12.43
C GLY A 39 16.67 11.06 12.99
N SER A 40 16.18 11.89 13.92
CA SER A 40 14.85 11.70 14.54
C SER A 40 13.68 11.94 13.59
N GLY A 41 13.91 12.45 12.38
CA GLY A 41 12.89 12.67 11.36
C GLY A 41 12.17 11.37 10.95
N VAL A 42 12.84 10.21 11.07
CA VAL A 42 12.24 8.89 10.81
C VAL A 42 10.98 8.67 11.63
N PHE A 43 10.96 9.06 12.91
CA PHE A 43 9.79 8.84 13.76
C PHE A 43 8.58 9.66 13.31
N LEU A 44 8.81 10.87 12.80
CA LEU A 44 7.75 11.70 12.24
C LEU A 44 7.20 11.09 10.95
N VAL A 45 8.06 10.59 10.07
CA VAL A 45 7.64 9.93 8.81
C VAL A 45 6.85 8.66 9.11
N VAL A 46 7.34 7.81 10.02
CA VAL A 46 6.65 6.58 10.45
C VAL A 46 5.33 6.91 11.13
N GLY A 47 5.30 7.92 12.00
CA GLY A 47 4.08 8.38 12.67
C GLY A 47 3.05 8.95 11.69
N PHE A 48 3.50 9.72 10.70
CA PHE A 48 2.63 10.26 9.67
C PHE A 48 1.96 9.15 8.84
N HIS A 49 2.63 8.02 8.63
CA HIS A 49 2.05 6.88 7.91
C HIS A 49 0.84 6.24 8.63
N LEU A 50 0.68 6.46 9.93
CA LEU A 50 -0.53 6.04 10.65
C LEU A 50 -1.79 6.80 10.17
N VAL A 51 -1.62 8.05 9.72
CA VAL A 51 -2.71 8.94 9.29
C VAL A 51 -3.46 8.38 8.07
N PRO A 52 -2.81 8.09 6.92
CA PRO A 52 -3.51 7.53 5.78
C PRO A 52 -4.14 6.17 6.10
N ILE A 53 -3.50 5.32 6.91
CA ILE A 53 -4.07 4.04 7.34
C ILE A 53 -5.35 4.23 8.15
N ALA A 54 -5.38 5.22 9.04
CA ALA A 54 -6.57 5.55 9.82
C ALA A 54 -7.70 6.07 8.93
N LEU A 55 -7.42 7.03 8.04
CA LEU A 55 -8.42 7.56 7.11
C LEU A 55 -8.99 6.47 6.20
N ALA A 56 -8.12 5.62 5.66
CA ALA A 56 -8.48 4.41 4.92
C ALA A 56 -9.41 3.48 5.72
N ALA A 57 -9.10 3.24 7.00
CA ALA A 57 -9.93 2.41 7.87
C ALA A 57 -11.32 3.03 8.11
N PHE A 58 -11.39 4.35 8.28
CA PHE A 58 -12.66 5.08 8.40
C PHE A 58 -13.49 4.97 7.12
N ALA A 59 -12.86 5.20 5.96
CA ALA A 59 -13.52 5.10 4.65
C ALA A 59 -14.08 3.69 4.42
N TRP A 60 -13.26 2.66 4.66
CA TRP A 60 -13.69 1.26 4.48
C TRP A 60 -14.85 0.88 5.40
N ARG A 61 -14.78 1.27 6.68
CA ARG A 61 -15.87 1.02 7.64
C ARG A 61 -17.15 1.74 7.22
N GLY A 62 -17.03 2.92 6.62
CA GLY A 62 -18.16 3.70 6.09
C GLY A 62 -18.94 3.00 4.97
N LEU A 63 -18.36 2.00 4.29
CA LEU A 63 -19.05 1.24 3.24
C LEU A 63 -20.13 0.29 3.77
N PHE A 64 -20.20 0.05 5.08
CA PHE A 64 -21.18 -0.84 5.71
C PHE A 64 -22.43 -0.07 6.15
N GLN A 65 -23.48 -0.10 5.32
CA GLN A 65 -24.79 0.48 5.66
C GLN A 65 -25.53 -0.42 6.67
N GLY A 66 -25.52 -0.07 7.95
CA GLY A 66 -26.39 -0.71 8.97
C GLY A 66 -25.72 -1.63 9.99
N GLY A 67 -24.39 -1.82 9.94
CA GLY A 67 -23.66 -2.58 10.97
C GLY A 67 -22.33 -3.13 10.50
N ALA A 68 -21.26 -2.36 10.66
CA ALA A 68 -19.91 -2.84 10.36
C ALA A 68 -19.57 -4.07 11.24
N PRO A 69 -18.88 -5.09 10.71
CA PRO A 69 -18.60 -6.34 11.43
C PRO A 69 -17.66 -6.16 12.62
N ALA A 70 -16.99 -5.01 12.72
CA ALA A 70 -16.10 -4.69 13.81
C ALA A 70 -16.03 -3.18 14.08
N GLY A 71 -15.47 -2.82 15.24
CA GLY A 71 -15.16 -1.44 15.58
C GLY A 71 -14.04 -0.85 14.70
N ILE A 72 -13.92 0.48 14.71
CA ILE A 72 -12.92 1.21 13.90
C ILE A 72 -11.48 0.75 14.16
N TRP A 73 -11.14 0.41 15.40
CA TRP A 73 -9.81 -0.10 15.74
C TRP A 73 -9.47 -1.39 14.99
N PHE A 74 -10.43 -2.28 14.80
CA PHE A 74 -10.18 -3.52 14.07
C PHE A 74 -10.06 -3.27 12.56
N PHE A 75 -10.80 -2.31 12.01
CA PHE A 75 -10.60 -1.85 10.63
C PHE A 75 -9.21 -1.25 10.42
N PHE A 76 -8.71 -0.46 11.38
CA PHE A 76 -7.34 0.04 11.37
C PHE A 76 -6.32 -1.10 11.34
N LEU A 77 -6.46 -2.08 12.23
CA LEU A 77 -5.56 -3.25 12.24
C LEU A 77 -5.66 -4.08 10.95
N ALA A 78 -6.86 -4.24 10.39
CA ALA A 78 -7.04 -4.94 9.13
C ALA A 78 -6.37 -4.20 7.97
N ARG A 79 -6.49 -2.86 7.89
CA ARG A 79 -5.78 -2.03 6.91
C ARG A 79 -4.25 -2.06 7.13
N TRP A 80 -3.79 -2.04 8.38
CA TRP A 80 -2.38 -2.15 8.72
C TRP A 80 -1.76 -3.45 8.23
N VAL A 81 -2.41 -4.59 8.53
CA VAL A 81 -1.94 -5.91 8.09
C VAL A 81 -2.01 -6.03 6.57
N ARG A 82 -3.10 -5.56 5.96
CA ARG A 82 -3.27 -5.51 4.50
C ARG A 82 -2.12 -4.76 3.84
N GLU A 83 -1.79 -3.56 4.33
CA GLU A 83 -0.70 -2.75 3.83
C GLU A 83 0.64 -3.46 4.02
N GLY A 84 0.94 -3.92 5.23
CA GLY A 84 2.17 -4.67 5.51
C GLY A 84 2.35 -5.89 4.60
N VAL A 85 1.27 -6.62 4.30
CA VAL A 85 1.32 -7.74 3.33
C VAL A 85 1.59 -7.23 1.92
N ASN A 86 0.92 -6.17 1.47
CA ASN A 86 1.09 -5.62 0.13
C ASN A 86 2.46 -4.95 -0.09
N THR A 87 3.07 -4.39 0.96
CA THR A 87 4.38 -3.74 0.91
C THR A 87 5.52 -4.74 1.07
N LEU A 88 5.41 -5.70 2.00
CA LEU A 88 6.52 -6.58 2.37
C LEU A 88 6.53 -7.90 1.59
N LEU A 89 5.38 -8.35 1.07
CA LEU A 89 5.28 -9.60 0.34
C LEU A 89 5.04 -9.36 -1.16
N PRO A 90 5.65 -10.17 -2.05
CA PRO A 90 5.48 -10.05 -3.50
C PRO A 90 4.13 -10.64 -3.94
N VAL A 91 3.03 -10.02 -3.51
CA VAL A 91 1.65 -10.49 -3.76
C VAL A 91 0.87 -9.57 -4.70
N ALA A 92 1.59 -8.84 -5.57
CA ALA A 92 1.05 -7.91 -6.57
C ALA A 92 0.05 -6.89 -6.01
N GLN A 93 0.19 -6.52 -4.74
CA GLN A 93 -0.73 -5.65 -4.00
C GLN A 93 -2.19 -6.12 -3.91
N VAL A 94 -2.47 -7.39 -4.23
CA VAL A 94 -3.81 -8.00 -4.14
C VAL A 94 -3.92 -8.94 -2.94
N GLY A 95 -2.84 -9.66 -2.62
CA GLY A 95 -2.86 -10.64 -1.53
C GLY A 95 -3.21 -10.04 -0.17
N GLY A 96 -2.75 -8.83 0.12
CA GLY A 96 -3.10 -8.11 1.34
C GLY A 96 -4.59 -7.82 1.41
N ASP A 97 -5.22 -7.44 0.30
CA ASP A 97 -6.64 -7.08 0.24
C ASP A 97 -7.51 -8.28 0.62
N ILE A 98 -7.13 -9.47 0.14
CA ILE A 98 -7.76 -10.74 0.52
C ILE A 98 -7.55 -11.04 2.00
N VAL A 99 -6.33 -10.83 2.53
CA VAL A 99 -6.03 -11.03 3.96
C VAL A 99 -6.85 -10.10 4.85
N GLY A 100 -6.92 -8.81 4.51
CA GLY A 100 -7.71 -7.81 5.24
C GLY A 100 -9.20 -8.15 5.25
N ALA A 101 -9.77 -8.50 4.10
CA ALA A 101 -11.16 -8.95 4.00
C ALA A 101 -11.39 -10.22 4.85
N ARG A 102 -10.47 -11.18 4.81
CA ARG A 102 -10.56 -12.41 5.59
C ARG A 102 -10.52 -12.15 7.10
N LEU A 103 -9.75 -11.17 7.58
CA LEU A 103 -9.74 -10.77 8.99
C LEU A 103 -11.12 -10.25 9.44
N LEU A 104 -11.78 -9.44 8.62
CA LEU A 104 -13.14 -8.95 8.89
C LEU A 104 -14.19 -10.07 8.86
N ILE A 105 -14.07 -11.02 7.93
CA ILE A 105 -14.94 -12.21 7.87
C ILE A 105 -14.79 -13.06 9.14
N GLN A 106 -13.55 -13.31 9.58
CA GLN A 106 -13.28 -14.04 10.83
C GLN A 106 -13.82 -13.31 12.07
N ARG A 107 -14.07 -12.00 11.97
CA ARG A 107 -14.67 -11.19 13.04
C ARG A 107 -16.20 -11.16 13.01
N GLY A 108 -16.83 -11.97 12.15
CA GLY A 108 -18.29 -12.11 12.05
C GLY A 108 -18.90 -11.37 10.86
N GLY A 109 -18.09 -10.79 9.97
CA GLY A 109 -18.59 -10.17 8.75
C GLY A 109 -19.10 -11.18 7.73
N ALA A 110 -20.27 -10.91 7.16
CA ALA A 110 -20.81 -11.72 6.07
C ALA A 110 -19.86 -11.66 4.86
N THR A 111 -19.43 -12.84 4.38
CA THR A 111 -18.43 -12.97 3.29
C THR A 111 -18.77 -12.08 2.11
N ASN A 112 -20.01 -12.13 1.62
CA ASN A 112 -20.46 -11.38 0.45
C ASN A 112 -20.33 -9.85 0.64
N THR A 113 -20.79 -9.34 1.79
CA THR A 113 -20.73 -7.91 2.10
C THR A 113 -19.29 -7.44 2.29
N VAL A 114 -18.45 -8.23 2.99
CA VAL A 114 -17.06 -7.88 3.21
C VAL A 114 -16.27 -7.90 1.90
N SER A 115 -16.44 -8.92 1.06
CA SER A 115 -15.76 -8.98 -0.24
C SER A 115 -16.19 -7.84 -1.16
N ALA A 116 -17.49 -7.53 -1.23
CA ALA A 116 -17.98 -6.40 -2.01
C ALA A 116 -17.41 -5.08 -1.50
N SER A 117 -17.41 -4.88 -0.18
CA SER A 117 -16.81 -3.68 0.43
C SER A 117 -15.32 -3.58 0.12
N ALA A 118 -14.57 -4.69 0.11
CA ALA A 118 -13.13 -4.68 -0.15
C ALA A 118 -12.81 -4.28 -1.60
N VAL A 119 -13.65 -4.69 -2.56
CA VAL A 119 -13.51 -4.26 -3.96
C VAL A 119 -13.79 -2.77 -4.10
N VAL A 120 -14.91 -2.29 -3.54
CA VAL A 120 -15.25 -0.85 -3.56
C VAL A 120 -14.17 -0.02 -2.87
N ASP A 121 -13.67 -0.50 -1.74
CA ASP A 121 -12.57 0.11 -0.99
C ASP A 121 -11.29 0.21 -1.83
N LYS A 122 -10.92 -0.87 -2.53
CA LYS A 122 -9.78 -0.86 -3.45
C LYS A 122 -9.97 0.11 -4.60
N THR A 123 -11.18 0.18 -5.18
CA THR A 123 -11.50 1.17 -6.20
C THR A 123 -11.27 2.58 -5.65
N LEU A 124 -11.81 2.90 -4.46
CA LEU A 124 -11.59 4.21 -3.83
C LEU A 124 -10.11 4.52 -3.57
N ASP A 125 -9.30 3.53 -3.19
CA ASP A 125 -7.86 3.72 -3.01
C ASP A 125 -7.17 4.08 -4.34
N VAL A 126 -7.43 3.34 -5.42
CA VAL A 126 -6.82 3.60 -6.75
C VAL A 126 -7.27 4.95 -7.29
N PHE A 127 -8.53 5.33 -7.11
CA PHE A 127 -9.04 6.66 -7.46
C PHE A 127 -8.34 7.77 -6.66
N SER A 128 -8.23 7.60 -5.34
CA SER A 128 -7.54 8.57 -4.47
C SER A 128 -6.08 8.73 -4.87
N GLN A 129 -5.41 7.61 -5.18
CA GLN A 129 -4.03 7.61 -5.65
C GLN A 129 -3.86 8.38 -6.96
N PHE A 130 -4.80 8.26 -7.91
CA PHE A 130 -4.76 9.03 -9.14
C PHE A 130 -4.82 10.54 -8.89
N PHE A 131 -5.75 11.00 -8.04
CA PHE A 131 -5.87 12.42 -7.73
C PHE A 131 -4.66 12.96 -6.96
N ILE A 132 -4.11 12.18 -6.02
CA ILE A 132 -2.88 12.56 -5.30
C ILE A 132 -1.69 12.59 -6.26
N ALA A 133 -1.55 11.60 -7.14
CA ALA A 133 -0.50 11.58 -8.14
C ALA A 133 -0.61 12.79 -9.06
N PHE A 134 -1.80 13.07 -9.59
CA PHE A 134 -2.07 14.24 -10.42
C PHE A 134 -1.69 15.54 -9.70
N ALA A 135 -2.14 15.73 -8.45
CA ALA A 135 -1.79 16.90 -7.65
C ALA A 135 -0.27 16.99 -7.39
N GLY A 136 0.40 15.87 -7.14
CA GLY A 136 1.85 15.81 -6.99
C GLY A 136 2.58 16.26 -8.26
N VAL A 137 2.13 15.78 -9.43
CA VAL A 137 2.68 16.19 -10.73
C VAL A 137 2.50 17.70 -10.95
N THR A 138 1.32 18.24 -10.63
CA THR A 138 1.08 19.68 -10.83
C THR A 138 1.88 20.55 -9.85
N LEU A 139 2.06 20.10 -8.60
CA LEU A 139 2.85 20.84 -7.60
C LEU A 139 4.35 20.80 -7.87
N LEU A 140 4.87 19.71 -8.43
CA LEU A 140 6.29 19.57 -8.78
C LEU A 140 6.65 20.22 -10.12
N PHE A 141 5.66 20.71 -10.86
CA PHE A 141 5.92 21.37 -12.14
C PHE A 141 6.47 22.78 -11.93
N ASP A 142 7.78 22.92 -12.12
CA ASP A 142 8.50 24.21 -12.05
C ASP A 142 8.85 24.77 -13.45
N GLY A 143 8.17 24.31 -14.51
CA GLY A 143 8.37 24.78 -15.90
C GLY A 143 9.64 24.30 -16.62
N ASP A 144 10.74 24.10 -15.89
CA ASP A 144 12.07 23.82 -16.47
C ASP A 144 12.37 22.31 -16.62
N ASN A 145 11.81 21.47 -15.75
CA ASN A 145 12.05 20.01 -15.71
C ASN A 145 11.15 19.21 -16.68
N ARG A 146 11.31 19.44 -18.00
CA ARG A 146 10.52 18.76 -19.04
C ARG A 146 10.77 17.24 -19.14
N GLU A 147 11.96 16.78 -18.77
CA GLU A 147 12.36 15.38 -18.90
C GLU A 147 11.50 14.45 -18.04
N TRP A 148 11.35 14.79 -16.75
CA TRP A 148 10.51 14.03 -15.80
C TRP A 148 9.02 14.19 -16.05
N LEU A 149 8.60 15.36 -16.55
CA LEU A 149 7.20 15.66 -16.83
C LEU A 149 6.59 14.69 -17.86
N SER A 150 7.36 14.36 -18.90
CA SER A 150 6.91 13.46 -19.95
C SER A 150 6.56 12.06 -19.41
N GLY A 151 7.41 11.49 -18.55
CA GLY A 151 7.17 10.21 -17.89
C GLY A 151 5.98 10.25 -16.94
N MET A 152 5.82 11.34 -16.20
CA MET A 152 4.70 11.53 -15.27
C MET A 152 3.35 11.63 -16.00
N ILE A 153 3.30 12.37 -17.12
CA ILE A 153 2.12 12.46 -17.98
C ILE A 153 1.77 11.09 -18.58
N VAL A 154 2.76 10.37 -19.12
CA VAL A 154 2.54 9.02 -19.66
C VAL A 154 2.00 8.08 -18.57
N GLY A 155 2.56 8.12 -17.37
CA GLY A 155 2.07 7.34 -16.23
C GLY A 155 0.61 7.63 -15.89
N LEU A 156 0.22 8.92 -15.83
CA LEU A 156 -1.18 9.32 -15.59
C LEU A 156 -2.12 8.87 -16.71
N LEU A 157 -1.68 8.96 -17.98
CA LEU A 157 -2.45 8.50 -19.13
C LEU A 157 -2.65 6.98 -19.13
N ILE A 158 -1.67 6.21 -18.66
CA ILE A 158 -1.80 4.75 -18.50
C ILE A 158 -2.72 4.42 -17.32
N MET A 159 -2.73 5.22 -16.27
CA MET A 159 -3.56 4.99 -15.09
C MET A 159 -5.06 5.22 -15.37
N LEU A 160 -5.41 6.14 -16.27
CA LEU A 160 -6.79 6.43 -16.69
C LEU A 160 -7.60 5.20 -17.17
N PRO A 161 -7.15 4.42 -18.17
CA PRO A 161 -7.88 3.22 -18.61
C PRO A 161 -7.92 2.13 -17.53
N LEU A 162 -6.91 2.04 -16.66
CA LEU A 162 -6.93 1.10 -15.53
C LEU A 162 -8.02 1.46 -14.51
N LEU A 163 -8.24 2.75 -14.25
CA LEU A 163 -9.35 3.23 -13.40
C LEU A 163 -10.71 2.85 -13.99
N ILE A 164 -10.87 2.98 -15.31
CA ILE A 164 -12.10 2.56 -16.01
C ILE A 164 -12.30 1.05 -15.83
N GLY A 165 -11.24 0.25 -15.93
CA GLY A 165 -11.29 -1.19 -15.69
C GLY A 165 -11.70 -1.58 -14.26
N PHE A 166 -11.55 -0.70 -13.27
CA PHE A 166 -12.03 -0.92 -11.89
C PHE A 166 -13.52 -0.57 -11.71
N LEU A 167 -14.12 0.16 -12.66
CA LEU A 167 -15.53 0.55 -12.63
C LEU A 167 -16.45 -0.39 -13.43
N LEU A 168 -15.89 -1.17 -14.37
CA LEU A 168 -16.58 -2.10 -15.26
C LEU A 168 -16.54 -3.54 -14.72
#